data_AF-A0A938SY29-F1
#
_entry.id   AF-A0A938SY29-F1
#
_cell.length_a   1.000
_cell.length_b   1.000
_cell.length_c   1.000
_cell.angle_alpha   90.00
_cell.angle_beta   90.00
_cell.angle_gamma   90.00
#
_symmetry.space_group_name_H-M   'P 1'
#
loop_
_entity.id
_entity.type
_entity.pdbx_description
1 polymer ?
#
loop_
_entity_poly.entity_id
_entity_poly.type
_entity_poly.pdbx_seq_one_letter_code
_entity_poly.pdbx_strand_id
1 'polypeptide(L)' 'MGDALSARGEYEWNPEGGVLHWTHRDPEGRRPGGWIERAGRRVD' A
#
# COMPACT_ATOMS: atom_id res chain seq x y z
N MET A 1 -17.42 14.44 -2.77
CA MET A 1 -16.47 14.34 -1.63
C MET A 1 -15.77 12.99 -1.72
N GLY A 2 -14.45 12.96 -1.56
CA GLY A 2 -13.64 11.75 -1.65
C GLY A 2 -13.47 11.03 -0.31
N ASP A 3 -12.98 9.79 -0.38
CA ASP A 3 -12.70 8.95 0.79
C ASP A 3 -11.20 9.02 1.10
N ALA A 4 -10.84 9.20 2.37
CA ALA A 4 -9.44 9.25 2.78
C ALA A 4 -8.89 7.82 2.94
N LEU A 5 -7.80 7.52 2.24
CA LEU A 5 -7.11 6.24 2.29
C LEU A 5 -5.71 6.45 2.84
N SER A 6 -5.29 5.58 3.75
CA SER A 6 -3.90 5.46 4.18
C SER A 6 -3.34 4.15 3.67
N ALA A 7 -2.10 4.14 3.19
CA ALA A 7 -1.46 2.92 2.72
C ALA A 7 -0.01 2.85 3.18
N ARG A 8 0.47 1.62 3.40
CA ARG A 8 1.88 1.29 3.62
C ARG A 8 2.30 0.34 2.52
N GLY A 9 3.42 0.62 1.87
CA GLY A 9 4.01 -0.21 0.80
C GLY A 9 5.34 0.36 0.35
N GLU A 10 5.90 -0.21 -0.71
CA GLU A 10 7.06 0.32 -1.42
C GLU A 10 6.59 1.31 -2.48
N TYR A 11 7.18 2.50 -2.49
CA TYR A 11 6.87 3.53 -3.48
C TYR A 11 7.96 3.55 -4.55
N GLU A 12 7.57 3.33 -5.79
CA GLU A 12 8.42 3.45 -6.96
C GLU A 12 7.99 4.66 -7.79
N TRP A 13 8.94 5.44 -8.29
CA TRP A 13 8.69 6.65 -9.07
C TRP A 13 9.28 6.57 -10.46
N ASN A 14 8.53 7.05 -11.46
CA ASN A 14 9.00 7.28 -12.82
C ASN A 14 8.45 8.63 -13.36
N PRO A 15 8.85 9.07 -14.58
CA PRO A 15 8.37 10.34 -15.15
C PRO A 15 6.85 10.42 -15.39
N GLU A 16 6.16 9.29 -15.43
CA GLU A 16 4.71 9.19 -15.62
C GLU A 16 3.96 9.25 -14.27
N GLY A 17 4.66 9.05 -13.15
CA GLY A 17 4.10 9.15 -11.81
C GLY A 17 4.69 8.14 -10.82
N GLY A 18 4.01 8.03 -9.68
CA GLY A 18 4.37 7.11 -8.61
C GLY A 18 3.46 5.89 -8.57
N VAL A 19 4.03 4.72 -8.33
CA VAL A 19 3.33 3.47 -8.10
C VAL A 19 3.64 3.00 -6.69
N LEU A 20 2.60 2.66 -5.92
CA LEU A 20 2.75 2.03 -4.61
C LEU A 20 2.48 0.53 -4.75
N HIS A 21 3.48 -0.30 -4.50
CA HIS A 21 3.39 -1.76 -4.50
C HIS A 21 3.64 -2.34 -3.10
N TRP A 22 3.41 -3.64 -2.94
CA TRP A 22 3.52 -4.34 -1.66
C TRP A 22 2.60 -3.77 -0.57
N THR A 23 1.39 -3.35 -0.94
CA THR A 23 0.32 -2.97 -0.01
C THR A 23 -0.37 -4.17 0.64
N HIS A 24 0.14 -5.38 0.42
CA HIS A 24 -0.37 -6.62 0.97
C HIS A 24 0.73 -7.45 1.64
N ARG A 25 0.34 -8.41 2.49
CA ARG A 25 1.25 -9.36 3.14
C ARG A 25 1.87 -10.29 2.10
N ASP A 26 3.21 -10.29 2.02
CA ASP A 26 3.93 -11.31 1.28
C ASP A 26 3.83 -12.65 2.04
N PRO A 27 3.14 -13.68 1.51
CA PRO A 27 2.95 -14.95 2.21
C PRO A 27 4.26 -15.73 2.39
N GLU A 28 5.29 -15.41 1.60
CA GLU A 28 6.63 -16.01 1.71
C GLU A 28 7.56 -15.24 2.68
N GLY A 29 7.13 -14.10 3.23
CA GLY A 29 7.90 -13.30 4.19
C GLY A 29 9.21 -12.70 3.64
N ARG A 30 9.38 -12.63 2.33
CA ARG A 30 10.60 -12.15 1.65
C ARG A 30 10.77 -10.64 1.76
N ARG A 31 9.69 -9.89 2.05
CA ARG A 31 9.67 -8.42 2.13
C ARG A 31 8.75 -7.97 3.26
N PRO A 32 9.01 -6.79 3.88
CA PRO A 32 8.05 -6.19 4.79
C PRO A 32 6.77 -5.83 4.00
N GLY A 33 5.71 -6.61 4.18
CA GLY A 33 4.43 -6.37 3.54
C GLY A 33 3.78 -5.05 3.98
N GLY A 34 2.69 -4.72 3.30
CA GLY A 34 1.97 -3.46 3.49
C GLY A 34 0.56 -3.65 4.01
N TRP A 35 -0.20 -2.56 3.94
CA TRP A 35 -1.63 -2.56 4.21
C TRP A 35 -2.28 -1.35 3.57
N ILE A 36 -3.60 -1.43 3.36
CA ILE A 36 -4.46 -0.31 3.02
C ILE A 36 -5.46 -0.10 4.16
N GLU A 37 -5.65 1.12 4.60
CA GLU A 37 -6.60 1.48 5.65
C GLU A 37 -7.62 2.48 5.10
N ARG A 38 -8.89 2.12 5.27
CA ARG A 38 -10.03 2.89 4.84
C ARG A 38 -11.01 3.05 6.00
N ALA A 39 -11.28 4.29 6.41
CA ALA A 39 -12.20 4.59 7.50
C ALA A 39 -11.97 3.74 8.77
N GLY A 40 -10.69 3.54 9.14
CA GLY A 40 -10.29 2.72 10.29
C GLY A 40 -10.31 1.20 10.06
N ARG A 41 -10.69 0.72 8.87
CA ARG A 41 -10.58 -0.69 8.50
C ARG A 41 -9.31 -0.93 7.70
N ARG A 42 -8.40 -1.69 8.28
CA ARG A 42 -7.16 -2.14 7.65
C ARG A 42 -7.38 -3.44 6.88
N VAL A 43 -6.83 -3.51 5.68
CA VAL A 43 -6.70 -4.71 4.85
C VAL A 43 -5.21 -4.92 4.54
N ASP A 44 -4.74 -6.15 4.69
CA ASP A 44 -3.41 -6.60 4.28
C ASP A 44 -3.47 -7.44 2.99
#